data_AF-A0A8T4M3G9-F1
#
_entry.id   AF-A0A8T4M3G9-F1
#
_cell.length_a   1.000
_cell.length_b   1.000
_cell.length_c   1.000
_cell.angle_alpha   90.00
_cell.angle_beta   90.00
_cell.angle_gamma   90.00
#
_symmetry.space_group_name_H-M   'P 1'
#
loop_
_entity.id
_entity.type
_entity.pdbx_description
1 polymer ?
#
loop_
_entity_poly.entity_id
_entity_poly.type
_entity_poly.pdbx_seq_one_letter_code
_entity_poly.pdbx_strand_id
1 'polypeptide(L)'
;WVFATNVEEILLENIIITYKKRWRIETQFRVQDEAKIRCKSKEMKIRYFLFLFEQMLQVIWICFFKEEASFKEFIIELAKMSRKWTKTEKE
;
A
#
# COMPACT_ATOMS: atom_id res chain seq x y z
N TRP A 1 -19.68 14.54 -16.10
CA TRP A 1 -18.55 13.70 -16.53
C TRP A 1 -18.91 13.06 -17.85
N VAL A 2 -17.98 13.03 -18.81
CA VAL A 2 -18.14 12.31 -20.08
C VAL A 2 -17.24 11.08 -20.02
N PHE A 3 -17.79 9.89 -20.30
CA PHE A 3 -17.06 8.62 -20.25
C PHE A 3 -16.95 8.03 -21.65
N ALA A 4 -15.73 7.76 -22.10
CA ALA A 4 -15.50 6.88 -23.24
C ALA A 4 -15.42 5.44 -22.73
N THR A 5 -16.23 4.53 -23.29
CA THR A 5 -16.28 3.13 -22.87
C THR A 5 -16.50 2.23 -24.08
N ASN A 6 -15.91 1.03 -24.05
CA ASN A 6 -16.12 -0.03 -25.03
C ASN A 6 -17.20 -1.04 -24.59
N VAL A 7 -17.88 -0.79 -23.46
CA VAL A 7 -18.97 -1.63 -22.96
C VAL A 7 -20.26 -1.29 -23.71
N GLU A 8 -20.87 -2.29 -24.34
CA GLU A 8 -22.06 -2.12 -25.19
C GLU A 8 -23.34 -1.89 -24.37
N GLU A 9 -23.54 -2.63 -23.28
CA GLU A 9 -24.67 -2.44 -22.37
C GLU A 9 -24.27 -1.63 -21.14
N ILE A 10 -24.68 -0.36 -21.10
CA ILE A 10 -24.31 0.57 -20.04
C ILE A 10 -25.51 0.86 -19.15
N LEU A 11 -25.51 0.28 -17.95
CA LEU A 11 -26.29 0.82 -16.85
C LEU A 11 -25.52 2.00 -16.27
N LEU A 12 -26.09 3.21 -16.33
CA LEU A 12 -25.41 4.45 -15.94
C LEU A 12 -24.92 4.42 -14.47
N GLU A 13 -25.64 3.74 -13.58
CA GLU A 13 -25.22 3.59 -12.19
C GLU A 13 -23.92 2.78 -12.07
N ASN A 14 -23.80 1.70 -12.84
CA ASN A 14 -22.64 0.82 -12.83
C ASN A 14 -21.39 1.51 -13.37
N ILE A 15 -21.51 2.36 -14.41
CA ILE A 15 -20.36 3.07 -14.96
C ILE A 15 -19.81 4.11 -13.97
N ILE A 16 -20.71 4.81 -13.26
CA ILE A 16 -20.32 5.78 -12.23
C ILE A 16 -19.62 5.08 -11.07
N ILE A 17 -20.18 3.98 -10.55
CA ILE A 17 -19.58 3.20 -9.46
C ILE A 17 -18.21 2.65 -9.88
N THR A 18 -18.10 2.11 -11.09
CA THR A 18 -16.85 1.56 -11.62
C THR A 18 -15.79 2.64 -11.80
N TYR A 19 -16.15 3.78 -12.38
CA TYR A 19 -15.21 4.88 -12.57
C TYR A 19 -14.72 5.46 -11.23
N LYS A 20 -15.57 5.52 -10.19
CA LYS A 20 -15.14 5.91 -8.85
C LYS A 20 -14.04 5.01 -8.28
N LYS A 21 -14.01 3.71 -8.63
CA LYS A 21 -12.95 2.79 -8.20
C LYS A 21 -11.58 3.14 -8.77
N ARG A 22 -11.49 3.96 -9.84
CA ARG A 22 -10.22 4.47 -10.40
C ARG A 22 -9.37 5.16 -9.34
N TRP A 23 -9.99 5.90 -8.42
CA TRP A 23 -9.28 6.61 -7.35
C TRP A 23 -8.50 5.67 -6.42
N ARG A 24 -8.89 4.39 -6.33
CA ARG A 24 -8.14 3.39 -5.55
C ARG A 24 -6.70 3.26 -6.03
N ILE A 25 -6.43 3.44 -7.32
CA ILE A 25 -5.07 3.40 -7.88
C ILE A 25 -4.24 4.56 -7.32
N GLU A 26 -4.79 5.77 -7.28
CA GLU A 26 -4.10 6.94 -6.71
C GLU A 26 -3.86 6.79 -5.21
N THR A 27 -4.83 6.24 -4.49
CA THR A 27 -4.66 5.88 -3.08
C THR A 27 -3.54 4.86 -2.89
N GLN A 28 -3.49 3.83 -3.74
CA GLN A 28 -2.45 2.80 -3.68
C GLN A 28 -1.06 3.38 -4.00
N PHE A 29 -0.95 4.29 -4.97
CA PHE A 29 0.30 4.97 -5.29
C PHE A 29 0.83 5.78 -4.10
N ARG A 30 -0.04 6.48 -3.37
CA ARG A 30 0.37 7.20 -2.14
C ARG A 30 0.90 6.25 -1.06
N VAL A 31 0.23 5.12 -0.86
CA VAL A 31 0.67 4.09 0.10
C VAL A 31 2.01 3.47 -0.35
N GLN A 32 2.22 3.24 -1.65
CA GLN A 32 3.50 2.75 -2.19
C GLN A 32 4.64 3.75 -2.02
N ASP A 33 4.39 5.04 -2.26
CA ASP A 33 5.40 6.08 -2.04
C ASP A 33 5.80 6.17 -0.56
N GLU A 34 4.84 6.04 0.37
CA GLU A 34 5.10 6.01 1.81
C GLU A 34 5.81 4.72 2.27
N ALA A 35 5.54 3.58 1.62
CA ALA A 35 6.15 2.29 1.94
C ALA A 35 7.59 2.14 1.43
N LYS A 36 8.01 3.00 0.49
CA LYS A 36 9.26 2.82 -0.27
C LYS A 36 10.50 2.89 0.62
N ILE A 37 11.25 1.80 0.65
CA ILE A 37 12.54 1.67 1.33
C ILE A 37 13.63 2.15 0.38
N ARG A 38 14.21 3.31 0.70
CA ARG A 38 15.31 3.88 -0.09
C ARG A 38 16.58 3.07 0.14
N CYS A 39 17.16 2.55 -0.94
CA CYS A 39 18.42 1.82 -0.94
C CYS A 39 19.41 2.44 -1.94
N LYS A 40 20.69 2.48 -1.58
CA LYS A 40 21.78 2.91 -2.47
C LYS A 40 22.47 1.74 -3.19
N SER A 41 22.10 0.50 -2.86
CA SER A 41 22.74 -0.68 -3.45
C SER A 41 22.47 -0.79 -4.95
N LYS A 42 23.51 -1.14 -5.70
CA LYS A 42 23.42 -1.42 -7.13
C LYS A 42 23.03 -2.88 -7.41
N GLU A 43 23.14 -3.76 -6.42
CA GLU A 43 22.86 -5.18 -6.57
C GLU A 43 21.36 -5.45 -6.72
N MET A 44 21.00 -6.18 -7.77
CA MET A 44 19.62 -6.50 -8.09
C MET A 44 18.93 -7.31 -6.99
N LYS A 45 19.64 -8.27 -6.38
CA LYS A 45 19.12 -9.14 -5.32
C LYS A 45 18.64 -8.33 -4.11
N ILE A 46 19.43 -7.34 -3.69
CA ILE A 46 19.11 -6.48 -2.54
C ILE A 46 17.88 -5.62 -2.85
N ARG A 47 17.84 -5.00 -4.04
CA ARG A 47 16.68 -4.19 -4.45
C ARG A 47 15.39 -5.02 -4.54
N TYR A 48 15.50 -6.23 -5.09
CA TYR A 48 14.35 -7.14 -5.21
C TYR A 48 13.87 -7.62 -3.84
N PHE A 49 14.78 -7.95 -2.94
CA PHE A 49 14.43 -8.32 -1.56
C PHE A 49 13.67 -7.19 -0.84
N LEU A 50 14.18 -5.96 -0.92
CA LEU A 50 13.51 -4.81 -0.31
C LEU A 50 12.13 -4.55 -0.92
N PHE A 51 12.01 -4.65 -2.25
CA PHE A 51 10.72 -4.56 -2.92
C PHE A 51 9.72 -5.61 -2.44
N LEU A 52 10.14 -6.88 -2.34
CA LEU A 52 9.26 -7.95 -1.81
C LEU A 52 8.83 -7.67 -0.37
N PHE A 53 9.75 -7.14 0.44
CA PHE A 53 9.44 -6.75 1.82
C PHE A 53 8.41 -5.62 1.88
N GLU A 54 8.51 -4.62 1.00
CA GLU A 54 7.49 -3.57 0.84
C GLU A 54 6.13 -4.18 0.47
N GLN A 55 6.07 -5.12 -0.48
CA GLN A 55 4.83 -5.77 -0.87
C GLN A 55 4.21 -6.58 0.28
N MET A 56 5.04 -7.29 1.06
CA MET A 56 4.58 -8.01 2.24
C MET A 56 3.93 -7.08 3.27
N LEU A 57 4.56 -5.95 3.59
CA LEU A 57 4.00 -4.96 4.51
C LEU A 57 2.65 -4.43 4.04
N GLN A 58 2.52 -4.16 2.73
CA GLN A 58 1.26 -3.71 2.15
C GLN A 58 0.17 -4.78 2.22
N VAL A 59 0.49 -6.04 1.91
CA VAL A 59 -0.46 -7.14 1.98
C VAL A 59 -0.95 -7.35 3.41
N ILE A 60 -0.05 -7.34 4.40
CA ILE A 60 -0.43 -7.47 5.80
C ILE A 60 -1.38 -6.35 6.22
N TRP A 61 -1.05 -5.10 5.88
CA TRP A 61 -1.92 -3.97 6.18
C TRP A 61 -3.29 -4.10 5.50
N ILE A 62 -3.33 -4.39 4.20
CA ILE A 62 -4.59 -4.51 3.43
C ILE A 62 -5.48 -5.61 3.99
N CYS A 63 -4.91 -6.76 4.34
CA CYS A 63 -5.68 -7.93 4.78
C CYS A 63 -6.19 -7.82 6.21
N PHE A 64 -5.43 -7.18 7.11
CA PHE A 64 -5.71 -7.26 8.55
C PHE A 64 -6.00 -5.91 9.22
N PHE A 65 -5.48 -4.80 8.70
CA PHE A 65 -5.47 -3.53 9.44
C PHE A 65 -6.07 -2.35 8.68
N LYS A 66 -6.48 -2.54 7.43
CA LYS A 66 -6.92 -1.46 6.54
C LYS A 66 -8.13 -0.68 7.05
N GLU A 67 -9.05 -1.36 7.73
CA GLU A 67 -10.26 -0.75 8.29
C GLU A 67 -10.01 -0.09 9.65
N GLU A 68 -8.87 -0.39 10.30
CA GLU A 68 -8.56 0.04 11.66
C GLU A 68 -7.52 1.17 11.71
N ALA A 69 -6.54 1.14 10.81
CA ALA A 69 -5.42 2.07 10.82
C ALA A 69 -4.97 2.45 9.41
N SER A 70 -4.46 3.67 9.26
CA SER A 70 -3.73 4.05 8.05
C SER A 70 -2.43 3.25 7.91
N PHE A 71 -1.92 3.12 6.68
CA PHE A 71 -0.67 2.38 6.44
C PHE A 71 0.50 2.96 7.27
N LYS A 72 0.58 4.28 7.39
CA LYS A 72 1.59 4.97 8.20
C LYS A 72 1.51 4.59 9.69
N GLU A 73 0.32 4.60 10.27
CA GLU A 73 0.10 4.20 11.67
C GLU A 73 0.48 2.73 11.88
N PHE A 74 0.08 1.86 10.96
CA PHE A 74 0.47 0.45 10.97
C PHE A 74 1.99 0.27 11.03
N ILE A 75 2.76 0.98 10.21
CA ILE A 75 4.24 0.90 10.22
C ILE A 75 4.82 1.42 11.54
N ILE A 76 4.27 2.51 12.10
CA ILE A 76 4.73 3.08 13.38
C ILE A 76 4.53 2.07 14.52
N GLU A 77 3.35 1.46 14.61
CA GLU A 77 3.04 0.47 15.65
C GLU A 77 3.85 -0.82 15.46
N LEU A 78 4.01 -1.29 14.23
CA LEU A 78 4.87 -2.43 13.91
C LEU A 78 6.32 -2.17 14.37
N ALA A 79 6.84 -0.96 14.15
CA ALA A 79 8.18 -0.57 14.57
C ALA A 79 8.31 -0.42 16.10
N LYS A 80 7.26 -0.02 16.81
CA LYS A 80 7.24 -0.02 18.28
C LYS A 80 7.25 -1.45 18.83
N MET A 81 6.41 -2.33 18.27
CA MET A 81 6.33 -3.74 18.64
C MET A 81 7.65 -4.47 18.39
N SER A 82 8.26 -4.26 17.22
CA SER A 82 9.53 -4.91 16.89
C SER A 82 10.64 -4.53 17.87
N ARG A 83 10.78 -3.24 18.21
CA ARG A 83 11.75 -2.77 19.21
C ARG A 83 11.53 -3.38 20.58
N LYS A 84 10.26 -3.49 21.01
CA LYS A 84 9.90 -4.13 22.28
C LYS A 84 10.33 -5.61 22.29
N TRP A 85 10.12 -6.34 21.20
CA TRP A 85 10.48 -7.75 21.10
C TRP A 85 11.98 -8.00 20.97
N THR A 86 12.71 -7.11 20.31
CA THR A 86 14.18 -7.22 20.17
C THR A 86 14.93 -6.77 21.42
N LYS A 87 14.24 -6.44 22.53
CA LYS A 87 14.81 -5.86 23.76
C LYS A 87 15.81 -4.72 23.49
N THR A 88 15.62 -4.02 22.38
CA THR A 88 16.41 -2.85 22.05
C THR A 88 15.76 -1.69 22.78
N GLU A 89 15.84 -1.72 24.11
CA GLU A 89 15.55 -0.57 24.95
C GLU A 89 16.51 0.53 24.50
N LYS A 90 15.97 1.65 24.03
CA LYS A 90 16.78 2.83 23.78
C LYS A 90 17.12 3.45 25.15
N GLU A 91 18.41 3.55 25.44
CA GLU A 91 18.97 4.70 26.18
C GLU A 91 18.57 6.02 25.51
#